data_AF-A0A3D2N2B6-F1
#
_entry.id   AF-A0A3D2N2B6-F1
#
_cell.length_a   1.000
_cell.length_b   1.000
_cell.length_c   1.000
_cell.angle_alpha   90.00
_cell.angle_beta   90.00
_cell.angle_gamma   90.00
#
_symmetry.space_group_name_H-M   'P 1'
#
loop_
_entity.id
_entity.type
_entity.pdbx_description
1 polymer ?
#
loop_
_entity_poly.entity_id
_entity_poly.type
_entity_poly.pdbx_seq_one_letter_code
_entity_poly.pdbx_strand_id
1 'polypeptide(L)'
;AFHRYADDAGLYAKSINGDAFSAEMKSRVIDLIKEDLGQIDLVVYSLAAPRRTHPVTGDVHVSTLKPIGSAAVQKGINTDKGTIQEFHLEPATQAEIDNTVAVMGGEDWQMWIEALDDAGVLADGAKTTAYTYIGEKITWDIYWHGTIGAAKKDLDKRVVAIRERLASKGGDARVSVLKAVVTQASAAIPAMPIYLAILFKVMKARGTHEGCIEQIDRLFREALYGDKAHDDEGRLRVDDLELLPAVQADVAALWDKVDTDNLDTLSDFAGYKEEFLQLFGFEVEGVDYDADVDPAVTISQMVS
;
A
#
# COMPACT_ATOMS: atom_id res chain seq x y z
N ALA A 1 -19.83 0.01 -5.84
CA ALA A 1 -19.62 1.36 -6.43
C ALA A 1 -18.81 1.31 -7.73
N PHE A 2 -17.54 0.85 -7.71
CA PHE A 2 -16.67 0.79 -8.90
C PHE A 2 -17.35 0.18 -10.14
N HIS A 3 -17.90 -1.04 -10.00
CA HIS A 3 -18.61 -1.74 -11.08
C HIS A 3 -19.74 -0.93 -11.70
N ARG A 4 -20.58 -0.27 -10.88
CA ARG A 4 -21.67 0.57 -11.36
C ARG A 4 -21.14 1.71 -12.24
N TYR A 5 -20.14 2.44 -11.75
CA TYR A 5 -19.59 3.58 -12.51
C TYR A 5 -18.81 3.13 -13.75
N ALA A 6 -18.15 1.97 -13.72
CA ALA A 6 -17.52 1.39 -14.90
C ALA A 6 -18.56 0.99 -15.96
N ASP A 7 -19.63 0.29 -15.54
CA ASP A 7 -20.74 -0.09 -16.42
C ASP A 7 -21.44 1.14 -17.02
N ASP A 8 -21.70 2.18 -16.21
CA ASP A 8 -22.28 3.46 -16.66
C ASP A 8 -21.40 4.17 -17.70
N ALA A 9 -20.07 3.98 -17.62
CA ALA A 9 -19.09 4.50 -18.57
C ALA A 9 -18.84 3.56 -19.77
N GLY A 10 -19.48 2.40 -19.82
CA GLY A 10 -19.26 1.39 -20.86
C GLY A 10 -17.87 0.72 -20.79
N LEU A 11 -17.27 0.67 -19.61
CA LEU A 11 -15.96 0.09 -19.36
C LEU A 11 -16.08 -1.32 -18.77
N TYR A 12 -15.23 -2.23 -19.23
CA TYR A 12 -15.13 -3.57 -18.68
C TYR A 12 -14.65 -3.54 -17.23
N ALA A 13 -15.41 -4.15 -16.32
CA ALA A 13 -15.02 -4.36 -14.93
C ALA A 13 -15.48 -5.74 -14.47
N LYS A 14 -14.54 -6.57 -14.01
CA LYS A 14 -14.80 -7.84 -13.32
C LYS A 14 -14.03 -7.88 -12.02
N SER A 15 -14.53 -8.65 -11.06
CA SER A 15 -13.82 -8.88 -9.80
C SER A 15 -13.95 -10.32 -9.39
N ILE A 16 -12.86 -10.86 -8.83
CA ILE A 16 -12.87 -12.14 -8.16
C ILE A 16 -12.56 -11.89 -6.69
N ASN A 17 -13.37 -12.45 -5.80
CA ASN A 17 -13.18 -12.30 -4.35
C ASN A 17 -12.65 -13.60 -3.74
N GLY A 18 -11.49 -13.53 -3.12
CA GLY A 18 -10.88 -14.66 -2.42
C GLY A 18 -9.41 -14.44 -2.10
N ASP A 19 -8.71 -15.52 -1.78
CA ASP A 19 -7.30 -15.47 -1.40
C ASP A 19 -6.37 -15.37 -2.62
N ALA A 20 -5.84 -14.17 -2.87
CA ALA A 20 -4.88 -13.90 -3.93
C ALA A 20 -3.57 -14.70 -3.82
N PHE A 21 -3.22 -15.20 -2.64
CA PHE A 21 -2.05 -16.04 -2.46
C PHE A 21 -2.24 -17.45 -3.03
N SER A 22 -3.48 -17.93 -3.13
CA SER A 22 -3.79 -19.29 -3.55
C SER A 22 -3.50 -19.53 -5.04
N ALA A 23 -3.13 -20.78 -5.36
CA ALA A 23 -2.98 -21.21 -6.75
C ALA A 23 -4.33 -21.21 -7.49
N GLU A 24 -5.43 -21.55 -6.79
CA GLU A 24 -6.78 -21.52 -7.34
C GLU A 24 -7.15 -20.12 -7.84
N MET A 25 -6.88 -19.08 -7.05
CA MET A 25 -7.17 -17.70 -7.45
C MET A 25 -6.40 -17.30 -8.70
N LYS A 26 -5.12 -17.67 -8.80
CA LYS A 26 -4.29 -17.42 -9.98
C LYS A 26 -4.88 -18.08 -11.23
N SER A 27 -5.28 -19.35 -11.14
CA SER A 27 -5.94 -20.06 -12.24
C SER A 27 -7.25 -19.39 -12.67
N ARG A 28 -8.09 -19.00 -11.72
CA ARG A 28 -9.38 -18.33 -12.02
C ARG A 28 -9.20 -16.99 -12.70
N VAL A 29 -8.21 -16.19 -12.28
CA VAL A 29 -7.86 -14.93 -12.95
C VAL A 29 -7.35 -15.19 -14.36
N ILE A 30 -6.49 -16.19 -14.56
CA ILE A 30 -5.99 -16.58 -15.89
C ILE A 30 -7.14 -16.96 -16.82
N ASP A 31 -8.07 -17.79 -16.35
CA ASP A 31 -9.22 -18.24 -17.14
C ASP A 31 -10.11 -17.07 -17.55
N LEU A 32 -10.40 -16.16 -16.61
CA LEU A 32 -11.16 -14.95 -16.89
C LEU A 32 -10.48 -14.03 -17.91
N ILE A 33 -9.16 -13.84 -17.80
CA ILE A 33 -8.41 -13.03 -18.77
C ILE A 33 -8.52 -13.67 -20.16
N LYS A 34 -8.36 -14.99 -20.27
CA LYS A 34 -8.47 -15.69 -21.58
C LYS A 34 -9.86 -15.57 -22.19
N GLU A 35 -10.90 -15.64 -21.36
CA GLU A 35 -12.29 -15.56 -21.81
C GLU A 35 -12.62 -14.16 -22.33
N ASP A 36 -12.28 -13.12 -21.55
CA ASP A 36 -12.84 -11.78 -21.77
C ASP A 36 -11.87 -10.82 -22.48
N LEU A 37 -10.57 -10.89 -22.18
CA LEU A 37 -9.58 -9.89 -22.59
C LEU A 37 -8.52 -10.44 -23.56
N GLY A 38 -8.34 -11.77 -23.59
CA GLY A 38 -7.25 -12.46 -24.24
C GLY A 38 -5.92 -12.27 -23.49
N GLN A 39 -5.47 -11.02 -23.35
CA GLN A 39 -4.25 -10.64 -22.65
C GLN A 39 -4.44 -9.34 -21.85
N ILE A 40 -3.55 -9.10 -20.89
CA ILE A 40 -3.46 -7.84 -20.13
C ILE A 40 -2.09 -7.19 -20.30
N ASP A 41 -2.04 -5.87 -20.22
CA ASP A 41 -0.85 -5.04 -20.43
C ASP A 41 -0.33 -4.37 -19.14
N LEU A 42 -1.10 -4.39 -18.05
CA LEU A 42 -0.70 -3.88 -16.75
C LEU A 42 -1.14 -4.80 -15.61
N VAL A 43 -0.18 -5.15 -14.73
CA VAL A 43 -0.45 -5.84 -13.46
C VAL A 43 -0.03 -4.95 -12.28
N VAL A 44 -0.99 -4.51 -11.47
CA VAL A 44 -0.73 -3.75 -10.24
C VAL A 44 -0.82 -4.68 -9.03
N TYR A 45 0.31 -4.87 -8.33
CA TYR A 45 0.39 -5.67 -7.11
C TYR A 45 0.29 -4.75 -5.88
N SER A 46 -0.93 -4.65 -5.34
CA SER A 46 -1.27 -3.76 -4.21
C SER A 46 -1.87 -4.52 -3.02
N LEU A 47 -1.30 -5.68 -2.67
CA LEU A 47 -1.74 -6.47 -1.53
C LEU A 47 -1.15 -5.96 -0.20
N ALA A 48 -2.02 -5.80 0.79
CA ALA A 48 -1.66 -5.63 2.19
C ALA A 48 -2.43 -6.65 3.03
N ALA A 49 -1.73 -7.63 3.57
CA ALA A 49 -2.34 -8.73 4.32
C ALA A 49 -1.53 -9.02 5.59
N PRO A 50 -2.19 -9.39 6.70
CA PRO A 50 -1.49 -9.77 7.93
C PRO A 50 -0.97 -11.21 7.90
N ARG A 51 -1.40 -12.01 6.92
CA ARG A 51 -1.08 -13.44 6.82
C ARG A 51 -1.11 -13.91 5.37
N ARG A 52 -0.40 -15.00 5.11
CA ARG A 52 -0.36 -15.71 3.82
C ARG A 52 -0.32 -17.21 4.09
N THR A 53 -1.18 -17.96 3.41
CA THR A 53 -1.00 -19.41 3.29
C THR A 53 -0.16 -19.70 2.06
N HIS A 54 0.98 -20.36 2.23
CA HIS A 54 1.87 -20.66 1.11
C HIS A 54 1.18 -21.64 0.14
N PRO A 55 1.07 -21.32 -1.17
CA PRO A 55 0.19 -22.06 -2.09
C PRO A 55 0.63 -23.49 -2.39
N VAL A 56 1.91 -23.84 -2.14
CA VAL A 56 2.46 -25.19 -2.36
C VAL A 56 2.55 -26.00 -1.07
N THR A 57 3.20 -25.48 -0.02
CA THR A 57 3.42 -26.21 1.24
C THR A 57 2.20 -26.23 2.16
N GLY A 58 1.29 -25.24 2.04
CA GLY A 58 0.16 -25.06 2.94
C GLY A 58 0.52 -24.38 4.28
N ASP A 59 1.77 -23.97 4.47
CA ASP A 59 2.21 -23.29 5.69
C ASP A 59 1.54 -21.91 5.82
N VAL A 60 1.15 -21.56 7.04
CA VAL A 60 0.54 -20.25 7.34
C VAL A 60 1.60 -19.33 7.95
N HIS A 61 1.93 -18.27 7.22
CA HIS A 61 2.82 -17.20 7.67
C HIS A 61 1.99 -16.03 8.19
N VAL A 62 2.46 -15.40 9.27
CA VAL A 62 1.84 -14.21 9.87
C VAL A 62 2.89 -13.11 9.93
N SER A 63 2.60 -11.95 9.33
CA SER A 63 3.49 -10.80 9.39
C SER A 63 3.41 -10.14 10.76
N THR A 64 4.53 -9.61 11.23
CA THR A 64 4.59 -8.78 12.43
C THR A 64 5.19 -7.43 12.09
N LEU A 65 4.90 -6.43 12.92
CA LEU A 65 5.46 -5.08 12.83
C LEU A 65 6.35 -4.86 14.05
N LYS A 66 7.64 -5.18 13.90
CA LYS A 66 8.61 -5.13 14.99
C LYS A 66 9.95 -4.58 14.50
N PRO A 67 10.72 -3.89 15.37
CA PRO A 67 12.09 -3.51 15.06
C PRO A 67 12.98 -4.75 14.90
N ILE A 68 14.12 -4.63 14.21
CA ILE A 68 15.13 -5.69 14.09
C ILE A 68 16.38 -5.26 14.88
N GLY A 69 16.94 -6.19 15.66
CA GLY A 69 18.20 -5.99 16.38
C GLY A 69 18.01 -5.54 17.82
N SER A 70 17.43 -4.36 18.05
CA SER A 70 17.16 -3.83 19.40
C SER A 70 15.70 -3.47 19.60
N ALA A 71 15.25 -3.47 20.85
CA ALA A 71 13.95 -2.93 21.22
C ALA A 71 13.85 -1.44 20.83
N ALA A 72 12.63 -0.99 20.53
CA ALA A 72 12.33 0.39 20.21
C ALA A 72 11.20 0.91 21.09
N VAL A 73 11.26 2.18 21.45
CA VAL A 73 10.15 2.89 22.10
C VAL A 73 9.61 3.89 21.09
N GLN A 74 8.33 3.78 20.78
CA GLN A 74 7.71 4.63 19.78
C GLN A 74 6.59 5.46 20.38
N LYS A 75 6.61 6.77 20.10
CA LYS A 75 5.47 7.65 20.30
C LYS A 75 4.35 7.23 19.35
N GLY A 76 3.18 6.90 19.89
CA GLY A 76 1.99 6.57 19.11
C GLY A 76 0.73 7.13 19.76
N ILE A 77 -0.42 6.90 19.13
CA ILE A 77 -1.70 7.35 19.67
C ILE A 77 -2.55 6.19 20.15
N ASN A 78 -3.19 6.37 21.30
CA ASN A 78 -4.34 5.58 21.69
C ASN A 78 -5.59 6.23 21.09
N THR A 79 -6.11 5.69 20.00
CA THR A 79 -7.27 6.26 19.29
C THR A 79 -8.54 6.28 20.12
N ASP A 80 -8.72 5.32 21.04
CA ASP A 80 -9.90 5.26 21.91
C ASP A 80 -9.89 6.38 22.96
N LYS A 81 -8.71 6.71 23.47
CA LYS A 81 -8.53 7.75 24.49
C LYS A 81 -8.18 9.12 23.90
N GLY A 82 -7.78 9.17 22.63
CA GLY A 82 -7.24 10.37 22.00
C GLY A 82 -5.93 10.87 22.61
N THR A 83 -5.18 10.00 23.30
CA THR A 83 -3.97 10.39 24.04
C THR A 83 -2.71 9.82 23.38
N ILE A 84 -1.65 10.63 23.35
CA ILE A 84 -0.33 10.16 22.96
C ILE A 84 0.24 9.28 24.07
N GLN A 85 0.83 8.15 23.70
CA GLN A 85 1.47 7.21 24.61
C GLN A 85 2.72 6.59 23.97
N GLU A 86 3.58 6.03 24.81
CA GLU A 86 4.74 5.26 24.35
C GLU A 86 4.39 3.79 24.19
N PHE A 87 4.82 3.20 23.08
CA PHE A 87 4.72 1.78 22.79
C PHE A 87 6.12 1.17 22.85
N HIS A 88 6.31 0.22 23.76
CA HIS A 88 7.55 -0.55 23.87
C HIS A 88 7.44 -1.77 22.96
N LEU A 89 8.35 -1.88 22.00
CA LEU A 89 8.37 -2.92 20.99
C LEU A 89 9.63 -3.75 21.11
N GLU A 90 9.44 -5.03 21.40
CA GLU A 90 10.52 -6.01 21.42
C GLU A 90 11.04 -6.29 20.00
N PRO A 91 12.34 -6.58 19.84
CA PRO A 91 12.90 -6.92 18.55
C PRO A 91 12.28 -8.21 18.01
N ALA A 92 12.16 -8.28 16.70
CA ALA A 92 11.70 -9.47 16.00
C ALA A 92 12.71 -10.61 16.12
N THR A 93 12.19 -11.82 16.30
CA THR A 93 12.94 -13.06 16.07
C THR A 93 13.18 -13.28 14.58
N GLN A 94 14.16 -14.12 14.21
CA GLN A 94 14.39 -14.46 12.80
C GLN A 94 13.15 -15.06 12.12
N ALA A 95 12.40 -15.91 12.83
CA ALA A 95 11.16 -16.49 12.32
C ALA A 95 10.09 -15.43 12.02
N GLU A 96 9.98 -14.38 12.84
CA GLU A 96 9.06 -13.26 12.59
C GLU A 96 9.49 -12.41 11.39
N ILE A 97 10.79 -12.23 11.19
CA ILE A 97 11.35 -11.56 10.00
C ILE A 97 11.01 -12.39 8.75
N ASP A 98 11.33 -13.68 8.75
CA ASP A 98 11.11 -14.58 7.62
C ASP A 98 9.62 -14.69 7.26
N ASN A 99 8.75 -14.82 8.27
CA ASN A 99 7.30 -14.83 8.05
C ASN A 99 6.79 -13.50 7.47
N THR A 100 7.32 -12.37 7.94
CA THR A 100 6.93 -11.05 7.39
C THR A 100 7.38 -10.90 5.95
N VAL A 101 8.59 -11.36 5.61
CA VAL A 101 9.09 -11.43 4.22
C VAL A 101 8.21 -12.36 3.38
N ALA A 102 7.82 -13.52 3.90
CA ALA A 102 6.93 -14.44 3.18
C ALA A 102 5.56 -13.82 2.87
N VAL A 103 4.99 -13.01 3.78
CA VAL A 103 3.68 -12.38 3.57
C VAL A 103 3.76 -11.12 2.70
N MET A 104 4.68 -10.21 3.00
CA MET A 104 4.73 -8.84 2.45
C MET A 104 5.88 -8.58 1.48
N GLY A 105 6.71 -9.60 1.22
CA GLY A 105 7.79 -9.59 0.23
C GLY A 105 7.27 -9.78 -1.19
N GLY A 106 8.19 -10.05 -2.12
CA GLY A 106 7.87 -10.11 -3.54
C GLY A 106 7.63 -11.51 -4.10
N GLU A 107 7.64 -12.55 -3.27
CA GLU A 107 7.49 -13.92 -3.75
C GLU A 107 6.12 -14.15 -4.42
N ASP A 108 5.01 -13.74 -3.79
CA ASP A 108 3.69 -13.93 -4.41
C ASP A 108 3.51 -13.06 -5.67
N TRP A 109 4.06 -11.84 -5.69
CA TRP A 109 4.10 -11.02 -6.89
C TRP A 109 4.84 -11.73 -8.03
N GLN A 110 6.00 -12.33 -7.74
CA GLN A 110 6.73 -13.15 -8.71
C GLN A 110 5.86 -14.33 -9.19
N MET A 111 5.23 -15.08 -8.27
CA MET A 111 4.34 -16.19 -8.63
C MET A 111 3.18 -15.76 -9.53
N TRP A 112 2.61 -14.57 -9.32
CA TRP A 112 1.57 -14.01 -10.19
C TRP A 112 2.08 -13.76 -11.60
N ILE A 113 3.21 -13.07 -11.74
CA ILE A 113 3.74 -12.73 -13.06
C ILE A 113 4.20 -13.99 -13.81
N GLU A 114 4.81 -14.95 -13.13
CA GLU A 114 5.19 -16.23 -13.71
C GLU A 114 3.96 -17.00 -14.21
N ALA A 115 2.91 -17.13 -13.39
CA ALA A 115 1.69 -17.83 -13.78
C ALA A 115 0.98 -17.18 -14.96
N LEU A 116 0.89 -15.84 -14.98
CA LEU A 116 0.26 -15.08 -16.06
C LEU A 116 1.07 -15.18 -17.38
N ASP A 117 2.40 -15.09 -17.31
CA ASP A 117 3.26 -15.20 -18.48
C ASP A 117 3.29 -16.64 -19.04
N ASP A 118 3.41 -17.66 -18.17
CA ASP A 118 3.36 -19.08 -18.55
C ASP A 118 2.02 -19.44 -19.21
N ALA A 119 0.92 -18.83 -18.77
CA ALA A 119 -0.39 -19.01 -19.37
C ALA A 119 -0.60 -18.22 -20.68
N GLY A 120 0.36 -17.39 -21.08
CA GLY A 120 0.32 -16.58 -22.30
C GLY A 120 -0.63 -15.38 -22.24
N VAL A 121 -1.06 -14.96 -21.04
CA VAL A 121 -2.06 -13.89 -20.86
C VAL A 121 -1.45 -12.51 -20.59
N LEU A 122 -0.13 -12.39 -20.61
CA LEU A 122 0.55 -11.08 -20.63
C LEU A 122 0.85 -10.66 -22.07
N ALA A 123 0.42 -9.44 -22.42
CA ALA A 123 0.67 -8.84 -23.73
C ALA A 123 2.15 -8.46 -23.93
N ASP A 124 2.58 -8.31 -25.18
CA ASP A 124 3.89 -7.73 -25.49
C ASP A 124 3.95 -6.30 -24.95
N GLY A 125 5.08 -5.94 -24.32
CA GLY A 125 5.24 -4.64 -23.66
C GLY A 125 4.54 -4.51 -22.30
N ALA A 126 3.96 -5.59 -21.76
CA ALA A 126 3.25 -5.54 -20.48
C ALA A 126 4.13 -5.01 -19.33
N LYS A 127 3.53 -4.17 -18.48
CA LYS A 127 4.16 -3.59 -17.31
C LYS A 127 3.61 -4.22 -16.04
N THR A 128 4.42 -4.25 -14.99
CA THR A 128 3.93 -4.54 -13.64
C THR A 128 4.56 -3.65 -12.59
N THR A 129 3.78 -3.30 -11.58
CA THR A 129 4.30 -2.57 -10.43
C THR A 129 3.78 -3.08 -9.10
N ALA A 130 4.66 -3.09 -8.09
CA ALA A 130 4.31 -3.35 -6.71
C ALA A 130 4.49 -2.09 -5.87
N TYR A 131 3.53 -1.80 -4.99
CA TYR A 131 3.59 -0.63 -4.12
C TYR A 131 4.47 -0.87 -2.89
N THR A 132 5.29 0.13 -2.58
CA THR A 132 6.11 0.17 -1.37
C THR A 132 6.05 1.53 -0.70
N TYR A 133 6.54 1.57 0.54
CA TYR A 133 6.75 2.78 1.31
C TYR A 133 8.15 2.71 1.94
N ILE A 134 8.88 3.81 1.89
CA ILE A 134 10.21 3.94 2.54
C ILE A 134 10.09 4.86 3.76
N GLY A 135 9.46 6.03 3.58
CA GLY A 135 9.31 7.05 4.61
C GLY A 135 10.62 7.72 5.01
N GLU A 136 10.55 8.61 6.00
CA GLU A 136 11.73 9.23 6.62
C GLU A 136 12.11 8.55 7.97
N LYS A 137 13.30 8.88 8.48
CA LYS A 137 13.96 8.46 9.72
C LYS A 137 13.03 8.31 10.90
N ILE A 138 12.06 9.20 11.09
CA ILE A 138 11.08 9.13 12.19
C ILE A 138 10.33 7.79 12.19
N THR A 139 10.14 7.19 11.02
CA THR A 139 9.42 5.92 10.84
C THR A 139 10.34 4.71 10.67
N TRP A 140 11.67 4.91 10.54
CA TRP A 140 12.58 3.85 10.10
C TRP A 140 12.70 2.68 11.09
N ASP A 141 12.73 2.94 12.39
CA ASP A 141 12.96 1.89 13.40
C ASP A 141 11.94 0.75 13.33
N ILE A 142 10.71 1.06 12.90
CA ILE A 142 9.64 0.05 12.72
C ILE A 142 9.41 -0.27 11.26
N TYR A 143 9.53 0.72 10.37
CA TYR A 143 9.24 0.52 8.96
C TYR A 143 10.48 0.01 8.22
N TRP A 144 11.35 0.90 7.75
CA TRP A 144 12.44 0.55 6.84
C TRP A 144 13.52 -0.38 7.44
N HIS A 145 13.80 -0.26 8.74
CA HIS A 145 14.75 -1.10 9.48
C HIS A 145 14.07 -2.21 10.30
N GLY A 146 12.73 -2.24 10.34
CA GLY A 146 11.96 -3.32 10.97
C GLY A 146 11.67 -4.49 10.03
N THR A 147 10.82 -5.40 10.51
CA THR A 147 10.35 -6.60 9.78
C THR A 147 9.69 -6.27 8.45
N ILE A 148 8.85 -5.23 8.40
CA ILE A 148 8.17 -4.83 7.16
C ILE A 148 9.18 -4.28 6.13
N GLY A 149 10.20 -3.55 6.57
CA GLY A 149 11.29 -3.08 5.72
C GLY A 149 12.13 -4.22 5.14
N ALA A 150 12.34 -5.31 5.89
CA ALA A 150 12.96 -6.52 5.36
C ALA A 150 12.12 -7.11 4.21
N ALA A 151 10.79 -7.14 4.35
CA ALA A 151 9.89 -7.56 3.29
C ALA A 151 9.90 -6.61 2.08
N LYS A 152 9.91 -5.30 2.30
CA LYS A 152 10.02 -4.32 1.20
C LYS A 152 11.35 -4.41 0.44
N LYS A 153 12.45 -4.72 1.12
CA LYS A 153 13.74 -5.02 0.46
C LYS A 153 13.71 -6.32 -0.34
N ASP A 154 12.83 -7.26 -0.01
CA ASP A 154 12.61 -8.45 -0.85
C ASP A 154 11.91 -8.08 -2.17
N LEU A 155 10.97 -7.12 -2.17
CA LEU A 155 10.40 -6.60 -3.43
C LEU A 155 11.49 -6.07 -4.38
N ASP A 156 12.47 -5.35 -3.86
CA ASP A 156 13.62 -4.83 -4.64
C ASP A 156 14.50 -5.95 -5.22
N LYS A 157 14.56 -7.12 -4.57
CA LYS A 157 15.26 -8.29 -5.10
C LYS A 157 14.43 -8.97 -6.20
N ARG A 158 13.14 -9.15 -5.94
CA ARG A 158 12.22 -9.89 -6.82
C ARG A 158 11.94 -9.14 -8.12
N VAL A 159 11.84 -7.81 -8.07
CA VAL A 159 11.60 -6.97 -9.25
C VAL A 159 12.66 -7.17 -10.34
N VAL A 160 13.90 -7.51 -9.99
CA VAL A 160 14.97 -7.75 -10.97
C VAL A 160 14.64 -8.96 -11.85
N ALA A 161 14.28 -10.09 -11.24
CA ALA A 161 13.92 -11.31 -11.98
C ALA A 161 12.62 -11.14 -12.77
N ILE A 162 11.62 -10.46 -12.18
CA ILE A 162 10.35 -10.16 -12.86
C ILE A 162 10.61 -9.26 -14.07
N ARG A 163 11.45 -8.22 -13.93
CA ARG A 163 11.82 -7.31 -15.01
C ARG A 163 12.56 -8.04 -16.13
N GLU A 164 13.56 -8.87 -15.80
CA GLU A 164 14.31 -9.66 -16.78
C GLU A 164 13.39 -10.55 -17.60
N ARG A 165 12.42 -11.20 -16.94
CA ARG A 165 11.41 -12.03 -17.59
C ARG A 165 10.56 -11.24 -18.59
N LEU A 166 9.97 -10.13 -18.14
CA LEU A 166 9.10 -9.31 -19.00
C LEU A 166 9.86 -8.61 -20.14
N ALA A 167 11.13 -8.26 -19.93
CA ALA A 167 11.96 -7.60 -20.95
C ALA A 167 12.13 -8.44 -22.22
N SER A 168 12.01 -9.77 -22.14
CA SER A 168 12.04 -10.66 -23.31
C SER A 168 10.95 -10.36 -24.35
N LYS A 169 9.82 -9.76 -23.92
CA LYS A 169 8.70 -9.30 -24.76
C LYS A 169 8.57 -7.76 -24.74
N GLY A 170 9.63 -7.04 -24.36
CA GLY A 170 9.64 -5.58 -24.28
C GLY A 170 8.88 -4.98 -23.09
N GLY A 171 8.50 -5.79 -22.10
CA GLY A 171 7.83 -5.34 -20.87
C GLY A 171 8.80 -4.81 -19.80
N ASP A 172 8.24 -4.37 -18.67
CA ASP A 172 9.02 -3.83 -17.53
C ASP A 172 8.35 -4.12 -16.18
N ALA A 173 9.16 -4.19 -15.12
CA ALA A 173 8.70 -4.32 -13.74
C ALA A 173 9.37 -3.28 -12.84
N ARG A 174 8.56 -2.60 -12.01
CA ARG A 174 9.06 -1.54 -11.12
C ARG A 174 8.41 -1.60 -9.75
N VAL A 175 9.20 -1.38 -8.71
CA VAL A 175 8.66 -1.03 -7.39
C VAL A 175 8.29 0.46 -7.44
N SER A 176 7.07 0.81 -7.02
CA SER A 176 6.61 2.19 -6.91
C SER A 176 6.58 2.62 -5.45
N VAL A 177 7.40 3.61 -5.10
CA VAL A 177 7.46 4.19 -3.77
C VAL A 177 6.42 5.29 -3.65
N LEU A 178 5.45 5.06 -2.77
CA LEU A 178 4.34 5.96 -2.50
C LEU A 178 4.55 6.68 -1.16
N LYS A 179 3.88 7.82 -0.99
CA LYS A 179 3.72 8.56 0.27
C LYS A 179 2.89 7.81 1.28
N ALA A 180 3.05 8.21 2.53
CA ALA A 180 2.14 7.89 3.61
C ALA A 180 0.75 8.50 3.35
N VAL A 181 -0.28 7.67 3.42
CA VAL A 181 -1.70 8.06 3.32
C VAL A 181 -2.53 7.28 4.35
N VAL A 182 -3.75 7.76 4.66
CA VAL A 182 -4.66 7.04 5.56
C VAL A 182 -5.27 5.84 4.83
N THR A 183 -5.01 4.65 5.36
CA THR A 183 -5.57 3.36 4.90
C THR A 183 -5.80 2.48 6.12
N GLN A 184 -6.58 1.41 5.97
CA GLN A 184 -6.73 0.43 7.04
C GLN A 184 -5.37 -0.16 7.46
N ALA A 185 -4.45 -0.36 6.52
CA ALA A 185 -3.12 -0.90 6.79
C ALA A 185 -2.22 0.10 7.52
N SER A 186 -2.18 1.36 7.11
CA SER A 186 -1.34 2.39 7.75
C SER A 186 -1.86 2.77 9.13
N ALA A 187 -3.18 2.79 9.33
CA ALA A 187 -3.80 3.07 10.63
C ALA A 187 -3.46 2.03 11.71
N ALA A 188 -3.12 0.80 11.32
CA ALA A 188 -2.70 -0.25 12.25
C ALA A 188 -1.29 -0.06 12.84
N ILE A 189 -0.52 0.91 12.34
CA ILE A 189 0.86 1.18 12.79
C ILE A 189 0.83 2.31 13.84
N PRO A 190 1.23 2.08 15.11
CA PRO A 190 0.96 3.00 16.23
C PRO A 190 1.38 4.47 16.04
N ALA A 191 2.53 4.74 15.43
CA ALA A 191 3.00 6.11 15.16
C ALA A 191 2.40 6.77 13.93
N MET A 192 1.93 5.98 12.96
CA MET A 192 1.49 6.51 11.67
C MET A 192 0.34 7.52 11.79
N PRO A 193 -0.65 7.37 12.70
CA PRO A 193 -1.68 8.40 12.87
C PRO A 193 -1.12 9.78 13.22
N ILE A 194 -0.15 9.87 14.15
CA ILE A 194 0.47 11.13 14.54
C ILE A 194 1.33 11.67 13.40
N TYR A 195 2.11 10.80 12.76
CA TYR A 195 2.97 11.17 11.64
C TYR A 195 2.15 11.72 10.47
N LEU A 196 1.07 11.02 10.07
CA LEU A 196 0.14 11.44 9.02
C LEU A 196 -0.52 12.77 9.38
N ALA A 197 -1.03 12.93 10.59
CA ALA A 197 -1.64 14.19 11.02
C ALA A 197 -0.66 15.38 10.92
N ILE A 198 0.60 15.20 11.33
CA ILE A 198 1.62 16.25 11.19
C ILE A 198 1.96 16.49 9.72
N LEU A 199 2.19 15.42 8.95
CA LEU A 199 2.53 15.48 7.54
C LEU A 199 1.45 16.21 6.75
N PHE A 200 0.18 15.90 7.00
CA PHE A 200 -0.97 16.53 6.35
C PHE A 200 -1.00 18.02 6.64
N LYS A 201 -0.82 18.43 7.90
CA LYS A 201 -0.74 19.86 8.26
C LYS A 201 0.34 20.59 7.45
N VAL A 202 1.53 20.01 7.39
CA VAL A 202 2.69 20.60 6.69
C VAL A 202 2.46 20.64 5.18
N MET A 203 2.00 19.55 4.58
CA MET A 203 1.79 19.45 3.13
C MET A 203 0.58 20.27 2.68
N LYS A 204 -0.51 20.35 3.45
CA LYS A 204 -1.66 21.23 3.17
C LYS A 204 -1.24 22.70 3.19
N ALA A 205 -0.45 23.13 4.18
CA ALA A 205 0.08 24.50 4.23
C ALA A 205 0.97 24.86 3.03
N ARG A 206 1.55 23.84 2.38
CA ARG A 206 2.41 23.97 1.18
C ARG A 206 1.67 23.71 -0.14
N GLY A 207 0.40 23.30 -0.09
CA GLY A 207 -0.39 22.96 -1.28
C GLY A 207 0.07 21.68 -1.99
N THR A 208 0.69 20.74 -1.27
CA THR A 208 1.25 19.50 -1.82
C THR A 208 0.62 18.22 -1.27
N HIS A 209 -0.42 18.33 -0.43
CA HIS A 209 -1.15 17.18 0.12
C HIS A 209 -1.81 16.37 -1.00
N GLU A 210 -1.66 15.05 -0.95
CA GLU A 210 -2.23 14.10 -1.91
C GLU A 210 -2.80 12.91 -1.13
N GLY A 211 -4.04 12.53 -1.41
CA GLY A 211 -4.63 11.28 -0.94
C GLY A 211 -4.25 10.10 -1.83
N CYS A 212 -4.96 8.98 -1.69
CA CYS A 212 -4.73 7.80 -2.52
C CYS A 212 -4.91 8.10 -4.01
N ILE A 213 -5.97 8.79 -4.41
CA ILE A 213 -6.32 8.95 -5.83
C ILE A 213 -5.38 9.90 -6.56
N GLU A 214 -5.01 11.03 -5.95
CA GLU A 214 -4.08 12.01 -6.52
C GLU A 214 -2.69 11.40 -6.73
N GLN A 215 -2.24 10.62 -5.75
CA GLN A 215 -0.97 9.92 -5.84
C GLN A 215 -0.94 8.85 -6.93
N ILE A 216 -2.01 8.07 -7.08
CA ILE A 216 -2.08 7.05 -8.14
C ILE A 216 -2.23 7.70 -9.53
N ASP A 217 -3.00 8.78 -9.65
CA ASP A 217 -3.04 9.58 -10.90
C ASP A 217 -1.62 10.03 -11.29
N ARG A 218 -0.90 10.63 -10.34
CA ARG A 218 0.46 11.12 -10.57
C ARG A 218 1.44 10.00 -10.89
N LEU A 219 1.33 8.84 -10.23
CA LEU A 219 2.12 7.65 -10.56
C LEU A 219 1.92 7.25 -12.02
N PHE A 220 0.68 7.19 -12.48
CA PHE A 220 0.37 6.79 -13.87
C PHE A 220 0.88 7.83 -14.87
N ARG A 221 0.54 9.12 -14.66
CA ARG A 221 0.87 10.21 -15.58
C ARG A 221 2.35 10.55 -15.65
N GLU A 222 3.04 10.59 -14.52
CA GLU A 222 4.43 11.05 -14.48
C GLU A 222 5.43 9.91 -14.61
N ALA A 223 5.15 8.73 -14.05
CA ALA A 223 6.15 7.68 -13.88
C ALA A 223 5.86 6.41 -14.68
N LEU A 224 4.75 5.71 -14.45
CA LEU A 224 4.48 4.41 -15.06
C LEU A 224 4.35 4.50 -16.60
N TYR A 225 3.71 5.58 -17.07
CA TYR A 225 3.52 5.92 -18.48
C TYR A 225 4.07 7.30 -18.84
N GLY A 226 4.81 7.94 -17.93
CA GLY A 226 5.49 9.21 -18.17
C GLY A 226 6.99 9.05 -18.34
N ASP A 227 7.72 10.16 -18.19
CA ASP A 227 9.17 10.26 -18.40
C ASP A 227 9.94 10.59 -17.12
N LYS A 228 9.28 10.53 -15.95
CA LYS A 228 9.93 10.77 -14.67
C LYS A 228 11.07 9.78 -14.44
N ALA A 229 12.24 10.32 -14.10
CA ALA A 229 13.42 9.53 -13.82
C ALA A 229 13.20 8.57 -12.64
N HIS A 230 13.78 7.37 -12.76
CA HIS A 230 13.82 6.40 -11.68
C HIS A 230 14.90 6.77 -10.66
N ASP A 231 14.82 6.24 -9.44
CA ASP A 231 15.93 6.32 -8.48
C ASP A 231 17.08 5.35 -8.85
N ASP A 232 18.15 5.36 -8.05
CA ASP A 232 19.35 4.55 -8.29
C ASP A 232 19.08 3.02 -8.24
N GLU A 233 18.05 2.59 -7.51
CA GLU A 233 17.58 1.20 -7.50
C GLU A 233 16.57 0.90 -8.61
N GLY A 234 16.23 1.89 -9.43
CA GLY A 234 15.30 1.77 -10.55
C GLY A 234 13.83 1.73 -10.14
N ARG A 235 13.46 2.32 -9.00
CA ARG A 235 12.09 2.48 -8.50
C ARG A 235 11.40 3.72 -9.09
N LEU A 236 10.08 3.67 -9.17
CA LEU A 236 9.25 4.84 -9.49
C LEU A 236 8.98 5.63 -8.20
N ARG A 237 9.22 6.94 -8.20
CA ARG A 237 9.13 7.79 -7.01
C ARG A 237 7.99 8.80 -7.12
N VAL A 238 6.96 8.63 -6.31
CA VAL A 238 5.90 9.63 -6.08
C VAL A 238 5.74 9.98 -4.60
N ASP A 239 6.70 9.54 -3.79
CA ASP A 239 6.97 9.97 -2.41
C ASP A 239 7.78 11.28 -2.31
N ASP A 240 8.24 11.79 -3.45
CA ASP A 240 9.05 12.99 -3.59
C ASP A 240 8.50 14.23 -2.87
N LEU A 241 7.18 14.48 -2.92
CA LEU A 241 6.57 15.63 -2.24
C LEU A 241 6.59 15.51 -0.71
N GLU A 242 6.53 14.29 -0.16
CA GLU A 242 6.67 14.03 1.28
C GLU A 242 8.14 14.19 1.68
N LEU A 243 9.07 13.66 0.89
CA LEU A 243 10.50 13.63 1.22
C LEU A 243 11.26 14.93 0.91
N LEU A 244 10.57 16.00 0.53
CA LEU A 244 11.17 17.32 0.39
C LEU A 244 11.87 17.71 1.72
N PRO A 245 13.15 18.15 1.71
CA PRO A 245 13.88 18.45 2.95
C PRO A 245 13.17 19.45 3.86
N ALA A 246 12.48 20.45 3.28
CA ALA A 246 11.72 21.43 4.04
C ALA A 246 10.46 20.86 4.69
N VAL A 247 9.79 19.89 4.05
CA VAL A 247 8.65 19.18 4.64
C VAL A 247 9.13 18.34 5.82
N GLN A 248 10.19 17.57 5.62
CA GLN A 248 10.74 16.70 6.67
C GLN A 248 11.30 17.47 7.86
N ALA A 249 11.93 18.64 7.64
CA ALA A 249 12.38 19.51 8.71
C ALA A 249 11.22 20.04 9.58
N ASP A 250 10.12 20.47 8.95
CA ASP A 250 8.94 20.95 9.67
C ASP A 250 8.25 19.81 10.43
N VAL A 251 8.12 18.63 9.80
CA VAL A 251 7.55 17.43 10.43
C VAL A 251 8.37 17.03 11.67
N ALA A 252 9.70 16.98 11.57
CA ALA A 252 10.57 16.67 12.69
C ALA A 252 10.43 17.70 13.83
N ALA A 253 10.41 18.99 13.50
CA ALA A 253 10.27 20.05 14.50
C ALA A 253 8.93 20.01 15.25
N LEU A 254 7.85 19.57 14.59
CA LEU A 254 6.53 19.36 15.19
C LEU A 254 6.50 18.06 16.00
N TRP A 255 7.10 16.98 15.48
CA TRP A 255 7.16 15.67 16.13
C TRP A 255 7.82 15.72 17.52
N ASP A 256 8.89 16.50 17.67
CA ASP A 256 9.59 16.66 18.94
C ASP A 256 8.75 17.39 20.01
N LYS A 257 7.78 18.20 19.59
CA LYS A 257 6.94 19.02 20.47
C LYS A 257 5.56 18.45 20.73
N VAL A 258 5.08 17.55 19.86
CA VAL A 258 3.71 17.04 19.95
C VAL A 258 3.50 16.21 21.21
N ASP A 259 2.46 16.55 21.96
CA ASP A 259 1.95 15.84 23.12
C ASP A 259 0.41 15.75 23.05
N THR A 260 -0.20 15.14 24.07
CA THR A 260 -1.67 14.98 24.13
C THR A 260 -2.40 16.32 24.16
N ASP A 261 -1.87 17.33 24.86
CA ASP A 261 -2.56 18.60 25.09
C ASP A 261 -2.51 19.52 23.87
N ASN A 262 -1.51 19.33 23.01
CA ASN A 262 -1.27 20.17 21.84
C ASN A 262 -1.47 19.48 20.48
N LEU A 263 -1.88 18.20 20.45
CA LEU A 263 -2.02 17.39 19.23
C LEU A 263 -2.84 18.10 18.14
N ASP A 264 -4.04 18.56 18.47
CA ASP A 264 -4.94 19.22 17.51
C ASP A 264 -4.39 20.57 17.03
N THR A 265 -3.48 21.20 17.80
CA THR A 265 -2.85 22.47 17.43
C THR A 265 -1.63 22.27 16.55
N LEU A 266 -0.79 21.26 16.84
CA LEU A 266 0.48 21.01 16.14
C LEU A 266 0.36 20.04 14.96
N SER A 267 -0.77 19.37 14.80
CA SER A 267 -1.06 18.47 13.68
C SER A 267 -2.38 18.83 13.00
N ASP A 268 -2.77 18.05 12.00
CA ASP A 268 -4.11 18.02 11.40
C ASP A 268 -4.80 16.71 11.77
N PHE A 269 -4.98 16.48 13.08
CA PHE A 269 -5.57 15.24 13.57
C PHE A 269 -7.07 15.12 13.26
N ALA A 270 -7.77 16.25 13.13
CA ALA A 270 -9.14 16.27 12.65
C ALA A 270 -9.23 15.75 11.21
N GLY A 271 -8.39 16.26 10.29
CA GLY A 271 -8.34 15.78 8.91
C GLY A 271 -7.94 14.30 8.82
N TYR A 272 -7.03 13.83 9.67
CA TYR A 272 -6.70 12.40 9.75
C TYR A 272 -7.92 11.53 10.12
N LYS A 273 -8.71 11.95 11.14
CA LYS A 273 -9.91 11.20 11.57
C LYS A 273 -10.98 11.17 10.50
N GLU A 274 -11.22 12.31 9.86
CA GLU A 274 -12.17 12.44 8.75
C GLU A 274 -11.77 11.49 7.61
N GLU A 275 -10.52 11.53 7.14
CA GLU A 275 -10.02 10.61 6.09
C GLU A 275 -10.15 9.13 6.53
N PHE A 276 -9.89 8.81 7.81
CA PHE A 276 -10.06 7.45 8.33
C PHE A 276 -11.53 6.99 8.31
N LEU A 277 -12.46 7.84 8.74
CA LEU A 277 -13.90 7.55 8.76
C LEU A 277 -14.46 7.39 7.34
N GLN A 278 -13.98 8.20 6.40
CA GLN A 278 -14.35 8.13 4.98
C GLN A 278 -13.94 6.81 4.33
N LEU A 279 -12.89 6.12 4.80
CA LEU A 279 -12.55 4.76 4.32
C LEU A 279 -13.68 3.75 4.54
N PHE A 280 -14.52 3.98 5.55
CA PHE A 280 -15.66 3.13 5.91
C PHE A 280 -17.00 3.74 5.50
N GLY A 281 -16.98 4.84 4.75
CA GLY A 281 -18.18 5.52 4.26
C GLY A 281 -18.85 6.46 5.26
N PHE A 282 -18.17 6.87 6.33
CA PHE A 282 -18.65 7.88 7.28
C PHE A 282 -18.07 9.27 6.99
N GLU A 283 -18.74 10.33 7.46
CA GLU A 283 -18.34 11.73 7.24
C GLU A 283 -18.13 12.09 5.76
N VAL A 284 -18.92 11.49 4.87
CA VAL A 284 -18.92 11.78 3.44
C VAL A 284 -19.95 12.87 3.15
N GLU A 285 -19.50 13.97 2.55
CA GLU A 285 -20.38 15.07 2.17
C GLU A 285 -21.50 14.59 1.22
N GLY A 286 -22.73 15.04 1.48
CA GLY A 286 -23.90 14.70 0.66
C GLY A 286 -24.55 13.34 0.97
N VAL A 287 -24.04 12.59 1.94
CA VAL A 287 -24.68 11.36 2.44
C VAL A 287 -25.63 11.71 3.59
N ASP A 288 -26.88 11.26 3.49
CA ASP A 288 -27.83 11.30 4.59
C ASP A 288 -27.64 10.08 5.50
N TYR A 289 -27.02 10.29 6.66
CA TYR A 289 -26.73 9.22 7.63
C TYR A 289 -27.94 8.82 8.49
N ASP A 290 -29.05 9.57 8.44
CA ASP A 290 -30.29 9.23 9.13
C ASP A 290 -31.22 8.34 8.27
N ALA A 291 -30.91 8.17 6.98
CA ALA A 291 -31.68 7.34 6.06
C ALA A 291 -31.44 5.83 6.28
N ASP A 292 -32.52 5.05 6.25
CA ASP A 292 -32.42 3.59 6.22
C ASP A 292 -31.75 3.10 4.93
N VAL A 293 -30.84 2.14 5.05
CA VAL A 293 -30.13 1.52 3.91
C VAL A 293 -30.10 0.01 4.05
N ASP A 294 -30.26 -0.70 2.94
CA ASP A 294 -30.06 -2.15 2.88
C ASP A 294 -28.56 -2.46 2.83
N PRO A 295 -27.99 -3.18 3.83
CA PRO A 295 -26.59 -3.57 3.78
C PRO A 295 -26.30 -4.64 2.72
N ALA A 296 -27.31 -5.33 2.19
CA ALA A 296 -27.16 -6.38 1.19
C ALA A 296 -27.02 -5.80 -0.22
N VAL A 297 -25.83 -5.28 -0.54
CA VAL A 297 -25.52 -4.76 -1.88
C VAL A 297 -24.89 -5.85 -2.77
N THR A 298 -25.50 -6.12 -3.92
CA THR A 298 -25.00 -7.09 -4.89
C THR A 298 -23.97 -6.48 -5.87
N ILE A 299 -23.02 -7.28 -6.32
CA ILE A 299 -22.05 -6.90 -7.37
C ILE A 299 -22.27 -7.80 -8.59
N SER A 300 -22.92 -7.28 -9.63
CA SER A 300 -23.35 -8.06 -10.80
C SER A 300 -22.21 -8.74 -11.55
N GLN A 301 -21.03 -8.10 -11.55
CA GLN A 301 -19.84 -8.55 -12.27
C GLN A 301 -18.83 -9.28 -11.35
N MET A 302 -19.27 -9.76 -10.19
CA MET A 302 -18.47 -10.63 -9.33
C MET A 302 -18.41 -12.03 -9.97
N VAL A 303 -17.21 -12.49 -10.26
CA VAL A 303 -16.96 -13.80 -10.86
C VAL A 303 -16.81 -14.82 -9.72
N SER A 304 -17.71 -15.79 -9.70
CA SER A 304 -17.83 -16.83 -8.66
C SER A 304 -16.71 -17.85 -8.70
#